data_AF-A0A8T5A804-F1
#
_entry.id   AF-A0A8T5A804-F1
#
_cell.length_a   1.000
_cell.length_b   1.000
_cell.length_c   1.000
_cell.angle_alpha   90.00
_cell.angle_beta   90.00
_cell.angle_gamma   90.00
#
_symmetry.space_group_name_H-M   'P 1'
#
loop_
_entity.id
_entity.type
_entity.pdbx_description
1 polymer ?
#
loop_
_entity_poly.entity_id
_entity_poly.type
_entity_poly.pdbx_seq_one_letter_code
_entity_poly.pdbx_strand_id
1 'polypeptide(L)'
;MIVLNCLWYLSPPGLLVPYYPILHLIALALIFIFRGKILDLINREDKRGVMIGATIVSFSGMMANHMMGNLIFIGSVNWFIQLKGVKDALVNLGFYWLKSGLPKIDPTGLGTIFTLTFPVYIVERLIFTAVASLICSSIIYALRKSSIIEI
;
A
#
# COMPACT_ATOMS: atom_id res chain seq x y z
N MET A 1 -9.02 3.22 2.69
CA MET A 1 -8.44 4.17 1.72
C MET A 1 -8.39 5.61 2.23
N ILE A 2 -9.51 6.23 2.61
CA ILE A 2 -9.54 7.64 3.08
C ILE A 2 -8.53 7.88 4.21
N VAL A 3 -8.67 7.12 5.31
CA VAL A 3 -7.80 7.23 6.49
C VAL A 3 -6.32 7.04 6.11
N LEU A 4 -6.00 6.07 5.26
CA LEU A 4 -4.63 5.81 4.83
C LEU A 4 -4.02 7.00 4.06
N ASN A 5 -4.79 7.62 3.16
CA ASN A 5 -4.32 8.80 2.44
C ASN A 5 -4.18 10.01 3.38
N CYS A 6 -5.10 10.22 4.31
CA CYS A 6 -4.97 11.27 5.31
C CYS A 6 -3.70 11.08 6.17
N LEU A 7 -3.46 9.86 6.66
CA LEU A 7 -2.26 9.55 7.44
C LEU A 7 -0.97 9.78 6.65
N TRP A 8 -0.97 9.52 5.34
CA TRP A 8 0.17 9.87 4.48
C TRP A 8 0.43 11.38 4.50
N TYR A 9 -0.58 12.20 4.26
CA TYR A 9 -0.43 13.67 4.24
C TYR A 9 -0.11 14.28 5.60
N LEU A 10 -0.39 13.56 6.70
CA LEU A 10 0.04 13.94 8.05
C LEU A 10 1.47 13.49 8.37
N SER A 11 2.07 12.62 7.56
CA SER A 11 3.43 12.11 7.78
C SER A 11 4.49 13.07 7.22
N PRO A 12 5.70 13.14 7.81
CA PRO A 12 6.80 13.94 7.28
C PRO A 12 7.12 13.70 5.79
N PRO A 13 7.23 12.45 5.29
CA PRO A 13 7.49 12.24 3.86
C PRO A 13 6.29 12.64 2.97
N GLY A 14 5.06 12.58 3.47
CA GLY A 14 3.89 12.99 2.69
C GLY A 14 3.77 14.49 2.47
N LEU A 15 4.34 15.30 3.38
CA LEU A 15 4.50 16.74 3.18
C LEU A 15 5.57 17.06 2.12
N LEU A 16 6.62 16.26 2.04
CA LEU A 16 7.73 16.44 1.09
C LEU A 16 7.40 15.87 -0.31
N VAL A 17 6.60 14.81 -0.37
CA VAL A 17 6.24 14.11 -1.61
C VAL A 17 4.71 13.99 -1.73
N PRO A 18 3.99 15.11 -1.90
CA PRO A 18 2.53 15.13 -1.85
C PRO A 18 1.85 14.42 -3.03
N TYR A 19 2.57 14.24 -4.15
CA TYR A 19 2.08 13.54 -5.34
C TYR A 19 2.21 12.01 -5.24
N TYR A 20 2.94 11.49 -4.25
CA TYR A 20 3.16 10.05 -4.07
C TYR A 20 1.86 9.22 -4.08
N PRO A 21 0.75 9.65 -3.45
CA PRO A 21 -0.47 8.86 -3.39
C PRO A 21 -1.34 8.87 -4.65
N ILE A 22 -0.87 9.34 -5.82
CA ILE A 22 -1.72 9.54 -6.99
C ILE A 22 -2.52 8.28 -7.40
N LEU A 23 -1.89 7.09 -7.43
CA LEU A 23 -2.60 5.84 -7.72
C LEU A 23 -3.60 5.45 -6.62
N HIS A 24 -3.35 5.84 -5.37
CA HIS A 24 -4.23 5.58 -4.23
C HIS A 24 -5.48 6.47 -4.30
N LEU A 25 -5.32 7.71 -4.75
CA LEU A 25 -6.43 8.62 -5.01
C LEU A 25 -7.27 8.14 -6.20
N ILE A 26 -6.65 7.63 -7.26
CA ILE A 26 -7.36 6.99 -8.38
C ILE A 26 -8.14 5.76 -7.88
N ALA A 27 -7.52 4.90 -7.07
CA ALA A 27 -8.22 3.74 -6.48
C ALA A 27 -9.40 4.16 -5.59
N LEU A 28 -9.24 5.20 -4.77
CA LEU A 28 -10.32 5.75 -3.97
C LEU A 28 -11.45 6.30 -4.84
N ALA A 29 -11.12 7.02 -5.92
CA ALA A 29 -12.10 7.53 -6.87
C ALA A 29 -12.86 6.38 -7.55
N LEU A 30 -12.17 5.32 -7.98
CA LEU A 30 -12.80 4.12 -8.55
C LEU A 30 -13.76 3.46 -7.55
N ILE A 31 -13.37 3.31 -6.28
CA ILE A 31 -14.27 2.79 -5.24
C ILE A 31 -15.53 3.66 -5.12
N PHE A 32 -15.40 5.00 -5.13
CA PHE A 32 -16.55 5.88 -5.02
C PHE A 32 -17.46 5.84 -6.27
N ILE A 33 -16.88 5.87 -7.47
CA ILE A 33 -17.62 5.87 -8.73
C ILE A 33 -18.36 4.53 -8.94
N PHE A 34 -17.71 3.42 -8.62
CA PHE A 34 -18.25 2.07 -8.80
C PHE A 34 -18.86 1.50 -7.53
N ARG A 35 -19.05 2.32 -6.48
CA ARG A 35 -19.66 1.89 -5.23
C ARG A 35 -21.03 1.26 -5.50
N GLY A 36 -21.24 0.05 -4.96
CA GLY A 36 -22.47 -0.73 -5.18
C GLY A 36 -22.54 -1.46 -6.52
N LYS A 37 -21.80 -1.02 -7.55
CA LYS A 37 -21.80 -1.61 -8.91
C LYS A 37 -20.74 -2.69 -9.10
N ILE A 38 -19.74 -2.77 -8.21
CA ILE A 38 -18.67 -3.75 -8.30
C ILE A 38 -19.23 -5.18 -8.21
N LEU A 39 -20.20 -5.40 -7.31
CA LEU A 39 -20.84 -6.71 -7.18
C LEU A 39 -21.62 -7.05 -8.45
N ASP A 40 -22.39 -6.10 -8.99
CA ASP A 40 -23.11 -6.29 -10.26
C ASP A 40 -22.15 -6.62 -11.42
N LEU A 41 -20.98 -5.97 -11.48
CA LEU A 41 -19.95 -6.26 -12.48
C LEU A 41 -19.42 -7.68 -12.34
N ILE A 42 -19.16 -8.13 -11.11
CA ILE A 42 -18.71 -9.48 -10.83
C ILE A 42 -19.81 -10.50 -11.16
N ASN A 43 -21.09 -10.18 -10.92
CA ASN A 43 -22.24 -11.07 -11.13
C ASN A 43 -22.68 -11.21 -12.58
N ARG A 44 -22.13 -10.41 -13.50
CA ARG A 44 -22.41 -10.55 -14.92
C ARG A 44 -22.00 -11.92 -15.46
N GLU A 45 -22.80 -12.42 -16.40
CA GLU A 45 -22.49 -13.64 -17.16
C GLU A 45 -21.34 -13.41 -18.15
N ASP A 46 -21.18 -12.18 -18.63
CA ASP A 46 -20.14 -11.85 -19.59
C ASP A 46 -18.76 -11.73 -18.92
N LYS A 47 -17.75 -12.38 -19.53
CA LYS A 47 -16.37 -12.41 -19.01
C LYS A 47 -15.78 -11.01 -18.80
N ARG A 48 -16.21 -10.03 -19.61
CA ARG A 48 -15.67 -8.67 -19.58
C ARG A 48 -16.14 -7.94 -18.31
N GLY A 49 -17.41 -8.06 -17.93
CA GLY A 49 -17.96 -7.52 -16.69
C GLY A 49 -17.19 -8.04 -15.47
N VAL A 50 -17.02 -9.36 -15.39
CA VAL A 50 -16.27 -10.01 -14.31
C VAL A 50 -14.84 -9.50 -14.25
N MET A 51 -14.16 -9.41 -15.40
CA MET A 51 -12.78 -8.95 -15.46
C MET A 51 -12.63 -7.47 -15.03
N ILE A 52 -13.57 -6.60 -15.41
CA ILE A 52 -13.57 -5.19 -14.98
C ILE A 52 -13.79 -5.10 -13.47
N GLY A 53 -14.79 -5.82 -12.93
CA GLY A 53 -15.06 -5.87 -11.49
C GLY A 53 -13.85 -6.38 -10.71
N ALA A 54 -13.26 -7.49 -11.16
CA ALA A 54 -12.05 -8.08 -10.60
C ALA A 54 -10.87 -7.10 -10.62
N THR A 55 -10.72 -6.33 -11.70
CA THR A 55 -9.65 -5.32 -11.84
C THR A 55 -9.82 -4.19 -10.84
N ILE A 56 -11.02 -3.63 -10.71
CA ILE A 56 -11.30 -2.53 -9.77
C ILE A 56 -11.04 -2.98 -8.34
N VAL A 57 -11.51 -4.18 -7.95
CA VAL A 57 -11.29 -4.74 -6.61
C VAL A 57 -9.81 -5.01 -6.35
N SER A 58 -9.13 -5.65 -7.30
CA SER A 58 -7.71 -6.01 -7.16
C SER A 58 -6.83 -4.76 -7.05
N PHE A 59 -7.05 -3.77 -7.92
CA PHE A 59 -6.33 -2.50 -7.87
C PHE A 59 -6.56 -1.78 -6.55
N SER A 60 -7.81 -1.69 -6.12
CA SER A 60 -8.18 -0.99 -4.89
C SER A 60 -7.59 -1.64 -3.64
N GLY A 61 -7.68 -2.98 -3.54
CA GLY A 61 -7.08 -3.73 -2.45
C GLY A 61 -5.56 -3.61 -2.43
N MET A 62 -4.92 -3.67 -3.60
CA MET A 62 -3.48 -3.54 -3.72
C MET A 62 -2.96 -2.17 -3.31
N MET A 63 -3.62 -1.10 -3.76
CA MET A 63 -3.28 0.25 -3.34
C MET A 63 -3.47 0.41 -1.83
N ALA A 64 -4.51 -0.18 -1.23
CA ALA A 64 -4.74 -0.08 0.21
C ALA A 64 -3.62 -0.77 1.00
N ASN A 65 -3.25 -1.98 0.58
CA ASN A 65 -2.17 -2.74 1.20
C ASN A 65 -0.82 -2.02 1.08
N HIS A 66 -0.54 -1.44 -0.09
CA HIS A 66 0.69 -0.69 -0.34
C HIS A 66 0.79 0.54 0.56
N MET A 67 -0.26 1.36 0.65
CA MET A 67 -0.25 2.53 1.53
C MET A 67 -0.12 2.14 3.01
N MET A 68 -0.80 1.08 3.44
CA MET A 68 -0.64 0.55 4.79
C MET A 68 0.81 0.16 5.08
N GLY A 69 1.46 -0.56 4.16
CA GLY A 69 2.87 -0.93 4.25
C GLY A 69 3.79 0.28 4.38
N ASN A 70 3.55 1.33 3.59
CA ASN A 70 4.33 2.57 3.67
C ASN A 70 4.19 3.26 5.03
N LEU A 71 2.97 3.33 5.58
CA LEU A 71 2.73 3.94 6.89
C LEU A 71 3.35 3.12 8.03
N ILE A 72 3.27 1.79 7.95
CA ILE A 72 3.96 0.89 8.89
C ILE A 72 5.48 1.11 8.82
N PHE A 73 6.04 1.22 7.61
CA PHE A 73 7.47 1.47 7.42
C PHE A 73 7.88 2.82 8.03
N ILE A 74 7.14 3.89 7.77
CA ILE A 74 7.40 5.21 8.36
C ILE A 74 7.33 5.14 9.89
N GLY A 75 6.29 4.51 10.44
CA GLY A 75 6.14 4.31 11.88
C GLY A 75 7.30 3.51 12.49
N SER A 76 7.75 2.47 11.79
CA SER A 76 8.88 1.63 12.20
C SER A 76 10.19 2.41 12.20
N VAL A 77 10.44 3.22 11.18
CA VAL A 77 11.63 4.09 11.13
C VAL A 77 11.62 5.09 12.28
N ASN A 78 10.49 5.74 12.57
CA ASN A 78 10.39 6.68 13.69
C ASN A 78 10.66 6.03 15.05
N TRP A 79 10.24 4.77 15.22
CA TRP A 79 10.57 3.98 16.41
C TRP A 79 12.08 3.73 16.55
N PHE A 80 12.77 3.39 15.45
CA PHE A 80 14.23 3.21 15.48
C PHE A 80 14.99 4.49 15.86
N ILE A 81 14.49 5.66 15.50
CA ILE A 81 15.07 6.96 15.89
C ILE A 81 14.99 7.16 17.40
N GLN A 82 13.83 6.89 17.99
CA GLN A 82 13.63 7.02 19.44
C GLN A 82 14.53 6.07 20.22
N LEU A 83 14.66 4.81 19.78
CA LEU A 83 15.57 3.84 20.38
C LEU A 83 17.04 4.27 20.30
N LYS A 84 17.44 4.90 19.18
CA LYS A 84 18.79 5.47 19.04
C LYS A 84 19.01 6.62 20.02
N GLY A 85 18.04 7.52 20.17
CA GLY A 85 18.12 8.63 21.13
C GLY A 85 18.23 8.16 22.59
N VAL A 86 17.43 7.17 23.00
CA VAL A 86 17.52 6.56 24.33
C VAL A 86 18.89 5.91 24.55
N LYS A 87 19.40 5.18 23.55
CA LYS A 87 20.73 4.57 23.60
C LYS A 87 21.83 5.61 23.75
N ASP A 88 21.79 6.67 22.95
CA ASP A 88 22.82 7.70 22.96
C ASP A 88 22.83 8.44 24.30
N ALA A 89 21.65 8.65 24.92
CA ALA A 89 21.55 9.16 26.29
C ALA A 89 22.20 8.21 27.33
N LEU A 90 21.99 6.89 27.22
CA LEU A 90 22.63 5.90 28.10
C LEU A 90 24.16 5.86 27.92
N VAL A 91 24.64 5.93 26.69
CA VAL A 91 26.08 5.99 26.39
C VAL A 91 26.70 7.27 26.99
N ASN A 92 26.03 8.41 26.86
CA ASN A 92 26.47 9.67 27.45
C ASN A 92 26.45 9.68 28.99
N LEU A 93 25.64 8.82 29.61
CA LEU A 93 25.63 8.56 31.06
C LEU A 93 26.72 7.57 31.52
N GLY A 94 27.59 7.09 30.62
CA GLY A 94 28.75 6.25 30.95
C GLY A 94 28.61 4.77 30.57
N PHE A 95 27.50 4.36 29.94
CA PHE A 95 27.29 2.97 29.51
C PHE A 95 27.92 2.68 28.14
N TYR A 96 29.23 2.92 28.00
CA TYR A 96 29.97 2.78 26.74
C TYR A 96 30.04 1.34 26.19
N TRP A 97 29.73 0.33 27.01
CA TRP A 97 29.73 -1.09 26.63
C TRP A 97 28.52 -1.50 25.77
N LEU A 98 27.53 -0.60 25.57
CA LEU A 98 26.33 -0.86 24.79
C LEU A 98 26.62 -0.81 23.26
N LYS A 99 26.94 -1.96 22.65
CA LYS A 99 27.10 -2.07 21.19
C LYS A 99 25.75 -2.01 20.46
N SER A 100 25.67 -1.28 19.35
CA SER A 100 24.44 -1.10 18.57
C SER A 100 24.26 -2.17 17.49
N GLY A 101 23.08 -2.78 17.44
CA GLY A 101 22.54 -3.47 16.25
C GLY A 101 21.62 -2.58 15.40
N LEU A 102 21.37 -1.32 15.81
CA LEU A 102 20.50 -0.40 15.09
C LEU A 102 21.18 0.09 13.80
N PRO A 103 20.45 0.16 12.67
CA PRO A 103 20.99 0.63 11.40
C PRO A 103 21.50 2.07 11.52
N LYS A 104 22.69 2.35 10.96
CA LYS A 104 23.34 3.66 10.99
C LYS A 104 22.69 4.70 10.07
N ILE A 105 21.67 4.32 9.31
CA ILE A 105 21.09 5.12 8.23
C ILE A 105 20.40 6.35 8.82
N ASP A 106 20.74 7.52 8.29
CA ASP A 106 20.14 8.80 8.66
C ASP A 106 18.67 8.85 8.20
N PRO A 107 17.70 9.00 9.11
CA PRO A 107 16.26 8.96 8.79
C PRO A 107 15.77 10.15 7.95
N THR A 108 16.61 11.16 7.74
CA THR A 108 16.28 12.38 6.98
C THR A 108 16.07 12.12 5.49
N GLY A 109 16.39 10.92 4.97
CA GLY A 109 16.21 10.53 3.57
C GLY A 109 14.86 9.93 3.16
N LEU A 110 13.85 9.84 4.05
CA LEU A 110 12.59 9.13 3.72
C LEU A 110 11.89 9.69 2.47
N GLY A 111 11.78 11.03 2.35
CA GLY A 111 11.21 11.67 1.17
C GLY A 111 11.99 11.31 -0.12
N THR A 112 13.32 11.26 -0.03
CA THR A 112 14.20 10.85 -1.13
C THR A 112 13.96 9.39 -1.52
N ILE A 113 13.84 8.47 -0.55
CA ILE A 113 13.54 7.06 -0.82
C ILE A 113 12.19 6.93 -1.53
N PHE A 114 11.15 7.60 -1.03
CA PHE A 114 9.83 7.57 -1.67
C PHE A 114 9.81 8.20 -3.06
N THR A 115 10.63 9.23 -3.29
CA THR A 115 10.79 9.86 -4.61
C THR A 115 11.50 8.92 -5.59
N LEU A 116 12.62 8.31 -5.18
CA LEU A 116 13.40 7.41 -6.02
C LEU A 116 12.64 6.11 -6.35
N THR A 117 11.85 5.61 -5.39
CA THR A 117 11.04 4.40 -5.58
C THR A 117 9.69 4.69 -6.25
N PHE A 118 9.32 5.96 -6.45
CA PHE A 118 8.07 6.37 -7.09
C PHE A 118 7.81 5.67 -8.45
N PRO A 119 8.72 5.76 -9.44
CA PRO A 119 8.49 5.12 -10.74
C PRO A 119 8.46 3.59 -10.62
N VAL A 120 9.28 3.01 -9.75
CA VAL A 120 9.33 1.56 -9.52
C VAL A 120 8.00 1.06 -8.97
N TYR A 121 7.44 1.73 -7.95
CA TYR A 121 6.15 1.29 -7.40
C TYR A 121 5.05 1.39 -8.46
N ILE A 122 5.02 2.42 -9.31
CA ILE A 122 3.95 2.56 -10.32
C ILE A 122 3.95 1.32 -11.21
N VAL A 123 5.12 0.96 -11.73
CA VAL A 123 5.27 -0.19 -12.62
C VAL A 123 4.91 -1.49 -11.90
N GLU A 124 5.50 -1.73 -10.72
CA GLU A 124 5.23 -2.95 -9.94
C GLU A 124 3.75 -3.10 -9.62
N ARG A 125 3.09 -2.02 -9.20
CA ARG A 125 1.69 -2.06 -8.78
C ARG A 125 0.73 -2.28 -9.92
N LEU A 126 1.02 -1.72 -11.10
CA LEU A 126 0.22 -1.99 -12.30
C LEU A 126 0.40 -3.44 -12.76
N ILE A 127 1.62 -3.97 -12.73
CA ILE A 127 1.90 -5.38 -13.08
C ILE A 127 1.20 -6.33 -12.11
N PHE A 128 1.37 -6.13 -10.80
CA PHE A 128 0.73 -6.96 -9.79
C PHE A 128 -0.79 -6.86 -9.84
N THR A 129 -1.34 -5.69 -10.15
CA THR A 129 -2.77 -5.52 -10.36
C THR A 129 -3.25 -6.35 -11.55
N ALA A 130 -2.54 -6.31 -12.69
CA ALA A 130 -2.90 -7.11 -13.86
C ALA A 130 -2.91 -8.61 -13.54
N VAL A 131 -1.86 -9.11 -12.87
CA VAL A 131 -1.78 -10.52 -12.44
C VAL A 131 -2.91 -10.86 -11.47
N ALA A 132 -3.13 -10.05 -10.44
CA ALA A 132 -4.19 -10.25 -9.46
C ALA A 132 -5.59 -10.27 -10.10
N SER A 133 -5.82 -9.42 -11.10
CA SER A 133 -7.10 -9.34 -11.81
C SER A 133 -7.38 -10.60 -12.63
N LEU A 134 -6.35 -11.15 -13.28
CA LEU A 134 -6.45 -12.43 -14.00
C LEU A 134 -6.72 -13.59 -13.05
N ILE A 135 -6.00 -13.65 -11.92
CA ILE A 135 -6.20 -14.69 -10.90
C ILE A 135 -7.62 -14.59 -10.32
N CYS A 136 -8.05 -13.38 -9.95
CA CYS A 136 -9.36 -13.13 -9.35
C CYS A 136 -10.49 -13.56 -10.29
N SER A 137 -10.47 -13.10 -11.54
CA SER A 137 -11.49 -13.48 -12.54
C SER A 137 -11.49 -14.99 -12.84
N SER A 138 -10.32 -15.62 -12.88
CA SER A 138 -10.19 -17.08 -13.08
C SER A 138 -10.78 -17.88 -11.92
N ILE A 139 -10.53 -17.45 -10.68
CA ILE A 139 -11.10 -18.06 -9.47
C ILE A 139 -12.62 -17.91 -9.48
N ILE A 140 -13.15 -16.72 -9.76
CA ILE A 140 -14.61 -16.51 -9.84
C ILE A 140 -15.23 -17.47 -10.85
N TYR A 141 -14.64 -17.61 -12.03
CA TYR A 141 -15.13 -18.54 -13.05
C TYR A 141 -15.07 -20.01 -12.60
N ALA A 142 -13.96 -20.43 -11.97
CA ALA A 142 -13.82 -21.79 -11.46
C ALA A 142 -14.84 -22.13 -10.36
N LEU A 143 -15.09 -21.18 -9.46
CA LEU A 143 -16.07 -21.33 -8.39
C LEU A 143 -17.51 -21.39 -8.90
N ARG A 144 -17.85 -20.60 -9.93
CA ARG A 144 -19.15 -20.69 -10.61
C ARG A 144 -19.34 -22.04 -11.30
N LYS A 145 -18.35 -22.48 -12.07
CA LYS A 145 -18.42 -23.75 -12.80
C LYS A 145 -18.58 -24.95 -11.86
N SER A 146 -18.06 -24.85 -10.64
CA SER A 146 -18.20 -25.88 -9.60
C SER A 146 -19.46 -25.73 -8.73
N SER A 147 -20.33 -24.75 -9.01
CA SER A 147 -21.54 -24.46 -8.22
C SER A 147 -21.27 -24.20 -6.73
N ILE A 148 -20.05 -23.76 -6.39
CA ILE A 148 -19.68 -23.38 -5.01
C ILE A 148 -20.27 -22.00 -4.68
N ILE A 149 -20.33 -21.12 -5.68
CA ILE A 149 -20.93 -19.79 -5.54
C ILE A 149 -22.06 -19.62 -6.56
N GLU A 150 -23.23 -19.25 -6.06
CA GLU A 150 -24.36 -18.77 -6.85
C GLU A 150 -24.37 -17.25 -6.76
N ILE A 151 -23.49 -16.63 -7.54
CA ILE A 151 -23.45 -15.16 -7.70
C ILE A 151 -23.48 -14.78 -9.16
#